data_AF-A0A969WUS1-F1
#
_entry.id   AF-A0A969WUS1-F1
#
_cell.length_a   1.000
_cell.length_b   1.000
_cell.length_c   1.000
_cell.angle_alpha   90.00
_cell.angle_beta   90.00
_cell.angle_gamma   90.00
#
_symmetry.space_group_name_H-M   'P 1'
#
loop_
_entity.id
_entity.type
_entity.pdbx_description
1 polymer ?
#
loop_
_entity_poly.entity_id
_entity_poly.type
_entity_poly.pdbx_seq_one_letter_code
_entity_poly.pdbx_strand_id
1 'polypeptide(L)'
;MSIIKKDTVLSELLAQHHILIPIVNRFGIRLGVGDRTVKDICDEQDLNLDFILVILNVYLDENYISDKMLVQFDLEPIANYFNETIQNYLHSLVPNIEKHLHAFIALSGSNNDELKALQRVFYQFKEELVQHLEKGLEHTGPYPHELLRDIKSI
;
A
#
# COMPACT_ATOMS: atom_id res chain seq x y z
N MET A 1 -13.75 16.09 1.04
CA MET A 1 -12.63 16.32 0.11
C MET A 1 -13.11 16.08 -1.32
N SER A 2 -12.37 16.52 -2.33
CA SER A 2 -12.74 16.28 -3.74
C SER A 2 -12.36 14.87 -4.15
N ILE A 3 -13.30 14.13 -4.72
CA ILE A 3 -13.10 12.78 -5.29
C ILE A 3 -12.09 12.86 -6.44
N ILE A 4 -11.08 11.99 -6.43
CA ILE A 4 -10.10 11.84 -7.51
C ILE A 4 -10.83 11.33 -8.75
N LYS A 5 -10.54 11.95 -9.89
CA LYS A 5 -11.14 11.61 -11.19
C LYS A 5 -10.05 11.17 -12.17
N LYS A 6 -10.49 10.56 -13.28
CA LYS A 6 -9.60 10.04 -14.33
C LYS A 6 -8.67 11.10 -14.94
N ASP A 7 -9.11 12.36 -14.98
CA ASP A 7 -8.41 13.51 -15.55
C ASP A 7 -7.54 14.25 -14.51
N THR A 8 -7.48 13.78 -13.27
CA THR A 8 -6.58 14.33 -12.25
C THR A 8 -5.13 14.06 -12.64
N VAL A 9 -4.28 15.10 -12.61
CA VAL A 9 -2.84 14.99 -12.83
C VAL A 9 -2.20 14.27 -11.63
N LEU A 10 -1.53 13.15 -11.89
CA LEU A 10 -1.07 12.28 -10.79
C LEU A 10 0.06 12.93 -9.98
N SER A 11 0.95 13.70 -10.61
CA SER A 11 2.06 14.36 -9.90
C SER A 11 1.56 15.39 -8.87
N GLU A 12 0.58 16.20 -9.23
CA GLU A 12 -0.07 17.16 -8.34
C GLU A 12 -0.76 16.46 -7.18
N LEU A 13 -1.49 15.38 -7.47
CA LEU A 13 -2.17 14.57 -6.47
C LEU A 13 -1.18 13.98 -5.46
N LEU A 14 -0.06 13.41 -5.92
CA LEU A 14 0.96 12.82 -5.04
C LEU A 14 1.68 13.89 -4.19
N ALA A 15 1.90 15.08 -4.74
CA ALA A 15 2.48 16.20 -3.99
C ALA A 15 1.54 16.72 -2.89
N GLN A 16 0.22 16.71 -3.14
CA GLN A 16 -0.78 17.08 -2.14
C GLN A 16 -0.98 15.98 -1.08
N HIS A 17 -0.91 14.71 -1.49
CA HIS A 17 -1.23 13.55 -0.67
C HIS A 17 -0.12 12.50 -0.75
N HIS A 18 0.98 12.72 -0.03
CA HIS A 18 2.13 11.80 0.00
C HIS A 18 1.78 10.36 0.43
N ILE A 19 0.69 10.18 1.18
CA ILE A 19 0.18 8.84 1.56
C ILE A 19 -0.14 7.99 0.33
N LEU A 20 -0.42 8.60 -0.82
CA LEU A 20 -0.74 7.91 -2.08
C LEU A 20 0.50 7.34 -2.79
N ILE A 21 1.71 7.80 -2.45
CA ILE A 21 2.96 7.34 -3.09
C ILE A 21 3.16 5.82 -2.96
N PRO A 22 3.11 5.21 -1.75
CA PRO A 22 3.22 3.75 -1.63
C PRO A 22 2.04 3.02 -2.29
N ILE A 23 0.88 3.67 -2.43
CA ILE A 23 -0.31 3.10 -3.06
C ILE A 23 -0.09 2.94 -4.56
N VAL A 24 0.35 3.99 -5.24
CA VAL A 24 0.62 3.94 -6.69
C VAL A 24 1.82 3.06 -7.03
N ASN A 25 2.83 3.01 -6.15
CA ASN A 25 3.97 2.10 -6.31
C ASN A 25 3.55 0.62 -6.33
N ARG A 26 2.50 0.22 -5.58
CA ARG A 26 1.96 -1.14 -5.58
C ARG A 26 1.26 -1.52 -6.89
N PHE A 27 0.87 -0.53 -7.69
CA PHE A 27 0.39 -0.74 -9.07
C PHE A 27 1.53 -0.72 -10.10
N GLY A 28 2.79 -0.59 -9.67
CA GLY A 28 3.94 -0.44 -10.56
C GLY A 28 4.20 0.98 -11.05
N ILE A 29 3.37 1.96 -10.64
CA ILE A 29 3.52 3.35 -11.04
C ILE A 29 4.63 4.01 -10.20
N ARG A 30 5.77 4.28 -10.83
CA ARG A 30 6.91 4.95 -10.19
C ARG A 30 6.80 6.47 -10.28
N LEU A 31 7.49 7.17 -9.38
CA LEU A 31 7.65 8.63 -9.42
C LEU A 31 8.30 9.08 -10.74
N GLY A 32 8.07 10.34 -11.13
CA GLY A 32 8.47 10.86 -12.43
C GLY A 32 7.36 10.80 -13.49
N VAL A 33 6.10 10.92 -13.07
CA VAL A 33 4.94 10.80 -13.95
C VAL A 33 4.67 12.06 -14.80
N GLY A 34 5.28 13.19 -14.46
CA GLY A 34 5.11 14.47 -15.19
C GLY A 34 3.68 14.98 -15.09
N ASP A 35 3.18 15.57 -16.16
CA ASP A 35 1.83 16.16 -16.24
C ASP A 35 0.75 15.15 -16.68
N ARG A 36 1.08 13.85 -16.66
CA ARG A 36 0.15 12.78 -17.07
C ARG A 36 -0.98 12.63 -16.06
N THR A 37 -2.18 12.39 -16.59
CA THR A 37 -3.37 12.11 -15.77
C THR A 37 -3.37 10.66 -15.28
N VAL A 38 -4.21 10.36 -14.28
CA VAL A 38 -4.44 8.97 -13.82
C VAL A 38 -4.84 8.08 -15.01
N LYS A 39 -5.69 8.58 -15.91
CA LYS A 39 -6.10 7.85 -17.12
C LYS A 39 -4.92 7.54 -18.03
N ASP A 40 -4.08 8.53 -18.36
CA ASP A 40 -2.97 8.34 -19.30
C ASP A 40 -2.02 7.23 -18.80
N ILE A 41 -1.74 7.24 -17.49
CA ILE A 41 -0.86 6.24 -16.87
C ILE A 41 -1.51 4.85 -16.89
N CYS A 42 -2.82 4.76 -16.63
CA CYS A 42 -3.53 3.49 -16.68
C CYS A 42 -3.56 2.92 -18.10
N ASP A 43 -3.82 3.75 -19.11
CA ASP A 43 -3.85 3.36 -20.51
C ASP A 43 -2.45 2.92 -21.00
N GLU A 44 -1.38 3.58 -20.56
CA GLU A 44 0.00 3.23 -20.91
C GLU A 44 0.49 1.92 -20.27
N GLN A 45 0.03 1.61 -19.06
CA GLN A 45 0.50 0.46 -18.26
C GLN A 45 -0.48 -0.71 -18.23
N ASP A 46 -1.56 -0.65 -19.03
CA ASP A 46 -2.64 -1.65 -19.07
C ASP A 46 -3.24 -1.92 -17.68
N LEU A 47 -3.48 -0.85 -16.92
CA LEU A 47 -4.05 -0.90 -15.58
C LEU A 47 -5.55 -0.63 -15.61
N ASN A 48 -6.29 -1.30 -14.71
CA ASN A 48 -7.71 -1.03 -14.54
C ASN A 48 -7.95 0.34 -13.86
N LEU A 49 -8.30 1.33 -14.67
CA LEU A 49 -8.56 2.71 -14.25
C LEU A 49 -9.62 2.80 -13.13
N ASP A 50 -10.73 2.08 -13.27
CA ASP A 50 -11.81 2.12 -12.28
C ASP A 50 -11.34 1.56 -10.93
N PHE A 51 -10.56 0.48 -10.94
CA PHE A 51 -10.00 -0.10 -9.74
C PHE A 51 -9.01 0.86 -9.04
N ILE A 52 -8.09 1.48 -9.80
CA ILE A 52 -7.14 2.44 -9.24
C ILE A 52 -7.85 3.64 -8.62
N LEU A 53 -8.82 4.24 -9.34
CA LEU A 53 -9.56 5.39 -8.81
C LEU A 53 -10.28 5.05 -7.51
N VAL A 54 -10.87 3.86 -7.44
CA VAL A 54 -11.55 3.36 -6.25
C VAL A 54 -10.57 3.21 -5.09
N ILE A 55 -9.42 2.55 -5.31
CA ILE A 55 -8.39 2.40 -4.28
C ILE A 55 -7.87 3.76 -3.80
N LEU A 56 -7.51 4.67 -4.71
CA LEU A 56 -7.00 5.98 -4.33
C LEU A 56 -8.01 6.80 -3.51
N ASN A 57 -9.29 6.75 -3.88
CA ASN A 57 -10.33 7.47 -3.14
C ASN A 57 -10.59 6.88 -1.75
N VAL A 58 -10.57 5.55 -1.59
CA VAL A 58 -10.68 4.90 -0.27
C VAL A 58 -9.52 5.31 0.65
N TYR A 59 -8.30 5.44 0.12
CA TYR A 59 -7.15 5.89 0.92
C TYR A 59 -7.20 7.38 1.30
N LEU A 60 -8.00 8.20 0.61
CA LEU A 60 -8.16 9.63 0.94
C LEU A 60 -9.37 9.93 1.81
N ASP A 61 -10.43 9.13 1.73
CA ASP A 61 -11.65 9.32 2.49
C ASP A 61 -12.18 7.96 2.97
N GLU A 62 -12.09 7.70 4.27
CA GLU A 62 -12.58 6.48 4.91
C GLU A 62 -14.10 6.30 4.76
N ASN A 63 -14.84 7.38 4.46
CA ASN A 63 -16.28 7.33 4.20
C ASN A 63 -16.61 7.19 2.71
N TYR A 64 -15.60 7.06 1.84
CA TYR A 64 -15.82 6.85 0.41
C TYR A 64 -16.44 5.47 0.17
N ILE A 65 -17.69 5.48 -0.27
CA ILE A 65 -18.41 4.28 -0.72
C ILE A 65 -18.48 4.34 -2.23
N SER A 66 -17.98 3.31 -2.89
CA SER A 66 -18.10 3.15 -4.34
C SER A 66 -19.14 2.09 -4.67
N ASP A 67 -20.14 2.48 -5.46
CA ASP A 67 -21.14 1.54 -6.02
C ASP A 67 -20.49 0.48 -6.93
N LYS A 68 -19.23 0.69 -7.36
CA LYS A 68 -18.48 -0.23 -8.24
C LYS A 68 -17.72 -1.32 -7.50
N MET A 69 -17.40 -1.13 -6.21
CA MET A 69 -16.50 -2.00 -5.42
C MET A 69 -16.97 -3.45 -5.34
N LEU A 70 -18.28 -3.68 -5.22
CA LEU A 70 -18.81 -4.99 -4.83
C LEU A 70 -19.35 -5.82 -6.01
N VAL A 71 -19.56 -5.21 -7.18
CA VAL A 71 -20.28 -5.86 -8.29
C VAL A 71 -19.45 -5.91 -9.59
N GLN A 72 -18.43 -5.05 -9.76
CA GLN A 72 -17.73 -4.92 -11.05
C GLN A 72 -16.30 -5.49 -11.10
N PHE A 73 -15.67 -5.81 -9.96
CA PHE A 73 -14.29 -6.28 -9.96
C PHE A 73 -14.20 -7.78 -9.73
N ASP A 74 -13.45 -8.45 -10.61
CA ASP A 74 -13.02 -9.82 -10.36
C ASP A 74 -12.16 -9.86 -9.08
N LEU A 75 -12.20 -10.99 -8.38
CA LEU A 75 -11.46 -11.18 -7.12
C LEU A 75 -9.94 -11.24 -7.34
N GLU A 76 -9.50 -11.57 -8.56
CA GLU A 76 -8.09 -11.71 -8.89
C GLU A 76 -7.31 -10.39 -8.83
N PRO A 77 -7.73 -9.28 -9.48
CA PRO A 77 -7.12 -7.96 -9.29
C PRO A 77 -7.00 -7.52 -7.82
N ILE A 78 -8.03 -7.83 -7.01
CA ILE A 78 -8.05 -7.48 -5.59
C ILE A 78 -7.03 -8.33 -4.84
N ALA A 79 -6.98 -9.64 -5.09
CA ALA A 79 -6.00 -10.54 -4.50
C ALA A 79 -4.57 -10.16 -4.88
N ASN A 80 -4.32 -9.86 -6.15
CA ASN A 80 -3.02 -9.41 -6.64
C ASN A 80 -2.61 -8.11 -5.93
N TYR A 81 -3.51 -7.15 -5.79
CA TYR A 81 -3.22 -5.91 -5.06
C TYR A 81 -2.91 -6.14 -3.58
N PHE A 82 -3.62 -7.07 -2.91
CA PHE A 82 -3.28 -7.47 -1.54
C PHE A 82 -1.90 -8.12 -1.46
N ASN A 83 -1.57 -9.01 -2.40
CA ASN A 83 -0.24 -9.61 -2.46
C ASN A 83 0.85 -8.54 -2.65
N GLU A 84 0.70 -7.63 -3.61
CA GLU A 84 1.65 -6.52 -3.81
C GLU A 84 1.76 -5.60 -2.59
N THR A 85 0.67 -5.45 -1.83
CA THR A 85 0.68 -4.74 -0.55
C THR A 85 1.56 -5.42 0.48
N ILE A 86 1.43 -6.74 0.62
CA ILE A 86 2.24 -7.54 1.53
C ILE A 86 3.71 -7.48 1.12
N GLN A 87 4.01 -7.70 -0.17
CA GLN A 87 5.37 -7.62 -0.71
C GLN A 87 5.99 -6.23 -0.45
N ASN A 88 5.21 -5.16 -0.63
CA ASN A 88 5.66 -3.80 -0.35
C ASN A 88 6.00 -3.58 1.14
N TYR A 89 5.21 -4.13 2.08
CA TYR A 89 5.55 -4.07 3.50
C TYR A 89 6.85 -4.79 3.82
N LEU A 90 6.97 -6.05 3.37
CA LEU A 90 8.10 -6.93 3.70
C LEU A 90 9.42 -6.44 3.10
N HIS A 91 9.39 -5.96 1.85
CA HIS A 91 10.61 -5.68 1.10
C HIS A 91 10.94 -4.21 0.93
N SER A 92 10.00 -3.29 1.21
CA SER A 92 10.23 -1.86 1.05
C SER A 92 9.99 -1.07 2.33
N LEU A 93 8.76 -1.06 2.87
CA LEU A 93 8.40 -0.15 3.96
C LEU A 93 9.08 -0.49 5.28
N VAL A 94 9.00 -1.74 5.74
CA VAL A 94 9.59 -2.17 7.01
C VAL A 94 11.13 -2.06 6.96
N PRO A 95 11.83 -2.53 5.91
CA PRO A 95 13.27 -2.32 5.77
C PRO A 95 13.67 -0.84 5.73
N ASN A 96 12.84 0.01 5.12
CA ASN A 96 13.13 1.45 5.07
C ASN A 96 13.02 2.09 6.46
N ILE A 97 12.02 1.72 7.26
CA ILE A 97 11.90 2.17 8.65
C ILE A 97 13.11 1.69 9.46
N GLU A 98 13.50 0.42 9.33
CA GLU A 98 14.67 -0.15 10.00
C GLU A 98 15.95 0.63 9.68
N LYS A 99 16.18 0.92 8.40
CA LYS A 99 17.34 1.72 7.95
C LYS A 99 17.39 3.10 8.60
N HIS A 100 16.25 3.81 8.63
CA HIS A 100 16.18 5.15 9.20
C HIS A 100 16.32 5.13 10.73
N LEU A 101 15.71 4.16 11.39
CA LEU A 101 15.85 3.96 12.83
C LEU A 101 17.32 3.66 13.20
N HIS A 102 17.99 2.78 12.45
CA HIS A 102 19.41 2.50 12.66
C HIS A 102 20.29 3.73 12.49
N ALA A 103 20.07 4.51 11.42
CA ALA A 103 20.82 5.74 11.21
C ALA A 103 20.59 6.75 12.34
N PHE A 104 19.34 6.91 12.78
CA PHE A 104 18.98 7.79 13.89
C PHE A 104 19.66 7.39 15.20
N ILE A 105 19.67 6.10 15.54
CA ILE A 105 20.34 5.57 16.74
C ILE A 105 21.85 5.81 16.65
N ALA A 106 22.47 5.53 15.50
CA ALA A 106 23.91 5.70 15.30
C ALA A 106 24.36 7.16 15.47
N LEU A 107 23.54 8.12 15.03
CA LEU A 107 23.80 9.56 15.16
C LEU A 107 23.57 10.10 16.57
N SER A 108 22.81 9.40 17.41
CA SER A 108 22.39 9.87 18.74
C SER A 108 23.40 9.55 19.85
N GLY A 109 24.53 8.90 19.54
CA GLY A 109 25.55 8.50 20.51
C GLY A 109 25.24 7.17 21.22
N SER A 110 26.27 6.53 21.78
CA SER A 110 26.20 5.14 22.29
C SER A 110 25.45 4.93 23.60
N ASN A 111 25.00 6.02 24.26
CA ASN A 111 24.52 5.99 25.65
C ASN A 111 23.08 6.52 25.80
N ASN A 112 22.18 6.06 24.94
CA ASN A 112 20.75 6.36 25.02
C ASN A 112 19.96 5.04 25.15
N ASP A 113 19.47 4.77 26.36
CA ASP A 113 18.81 3.49 26.68
C ASP A 113 17.36 3.45 26.17
N GLU A 114 16.72 4.61 26.03
CA GLU A 114 15.41 4.77 25.42
C GLU A 114 15.43 4.38 23.94
N LEU A 115 16.47 4.80 23.20
CA LEU A 115 16.66 4.44 21.80
C LEU A 115 16.96 2.96 21.60
N LYS A 116 17.73 2.34 22.51
CA LYS A 116 17.92 0.88 22.51
C LYS A 116 16.61 0.14 22.80
N ALA A 117 15.77 0.67 23.70
CA ALA A 117 14.46 0.10 23.98
C ALA A 117 13.54 0.21 22.75
N LEU A 118 13.50 1.37 22.09
CA LEU A 118 12.76 1.58 20.85
C LEU A 118 13.21 0.59 19.75
N GLN A 119 14.53 0.37 19.61
CA GLN A 119 15.06 -0.61 18.65
C GLN A 119 14.54 -2.02 18.93
N ARG A 120 14.53 -2.44 20.20
CA ARG A 120 14.00 -3.76 20.59
C ARG A 120 12.50 -3.89 20.27
N VAL A 121 11.71 -2.87 20.59
CA VAL A 121 10.27 -2.85 20.29
C VAL A 121 10.03 -2.93 18.78
N PHE A 122 10.80 -2.19 17.99
CA PHE A 122 10.71 -2.24 16.53
C PHE A 122 11.04 -3.65 15.99
N TYR A 123 12.05 -4.32 16.53
CA TYR A 123 12.41 -5.67 16.10
C TYR A 123 11.33 -6.70 16.43
N GLN A 124 10.73 -6.61 17.61
CA GLN A 124 9.60 -7.47 17.99
C GLN A 124 8.41 -7.26 17.04
N PHE A 125 8.03 -6.01 16.81
CA PHE A 125 6.99 -5.66 15.86
C PHE A 125 7.28 -6.20 14.45
N LYS A 126 8.51 -6.02 13.95
CA LYS A 126 8.93 -6.50 12.63
C LYS A 126 8.78 -8.02 12.53
N GLU A 127 9.24 -8.76 13.53
CA GLU A 127 9.16 -10.22 13.54
C GLU A 127 7.69 -10.70 13.55
N GLU A 128 6.86 -10.14 14.42
CA GLU A 128 5.44 -10.46 14.49
C GLU A 128 4.70 -10.15 13.19
N LEU A 129 4.97 -8.98 12.59
CA LEU A 129 4.39 -8.57 11.32
C LEU A 129 4.79 -9.52 10.19
N VAL A 130 6.07 -9.84 10.05
CA VAL A 130 6.58 -10.74 9.00
C VAL A 130 5.91 -12.11 9.13
N GLN A 131 5.90 -12.70 10.33
CA GLN A 131 5.27 -13.99 10.57
C GLN A 131 3.76 -13.98 10.27
N HIS A 132 3.06 -12.89 10.61
CA HIS A 132 1.63 -12.77 10.32
C HIS A 132 1.37 -12.69 8.81
N LEU A 133 2.14 -11.87 8.09
CA LEU A 133 1.97 -11.67 6.66
C LEU A 133 2.37 -12.93 5.84
N GLU A 134 3.46 -13.60 6.20
CA GLU A 134 3.92 -14.84 5.53
C GLU A 134 2.91 -15.98 5.71
N LYS A 135 2.34 -16.14 6.91
CA LYS A 135 1.23 -17.09 7.12
C LYS A 135 0.04 -16.78 6.22
N GLY A 136 -0.27 -15.50 6.01
CA GLY A 136 -1.32 -15.07 5.08
C GLY A 136 -1.02 -15.40 3.61
N LEU A 137 0.26 -15.49 3.21
CA LEU A 137 0.68 -15.88 1.86
C LEU A 137 0.68 -17.41 1.67
N GLU A 138 0.98 -18.18 2.72
CA GLU A 138 1.07 -19.65 2.67
C GLU A 138 -0.31 -20.35 2.58
N HIS A 139 -1.41 -19.63 2.79
CA HIS A 139 -2.76 -20.21 2.71
C HIS A 139 -3.13 -20.60 1.26
N THR A 140 -3.00 -21.89 0.93
CA THR A 140 -3.36 -22.49 -0.38
C THR A 140 -4.86 -22.71 -0.57
N GLY A 141 -5.71 -21.80 -0.07
CA GLY A 141 -7.15 -21.83 -0.35
C GLY A 141 -7.47 -21.13 -1.69
N PRO A 142 -8.71 -21.23 -2.21
CA PRO A 142 -9.12 -20.47 -3.39
C PRO A 142 -9.04 -18.94 -3.18
N TYR A 143 -9.04 -18.51 -1.91
CA TYR A 143 -8.81 -17.13 -1.47
C TYR A 143 -7.68 -17.13 -0.42
N PRO A 144 -6.49 -16.59 -0.76
CA PRO A 144 -5.33 -16.63 0.12
C PRO A 144 -5.48 -15.73 1.36
N HIS A 145 -6.42 -14.76 1.34
CA HIS A 145 -6.61 -13.81 2.44
C HIS A 145 -7.98 -13.96 3.11
N GLU A 146 -8.03 -13.89 4.45
CA GLU A 146 -9.27 -13.99 5.24
C GLU A 146 -10.32 -12.96 4.80
N LEU A 147 -9.90 -11.71 4.54
CA LEU A 147 -10.77 -10.65 4.03
C LEU A 147 -11.44 -11.00 2.69
N LEU A 148 -10.74 -11.70 1.80
CA LEU A 148 -11.33 -12.12 0.51
C LEU A 148 -12.35 -13.24 0.67
N ARG A 149 -12.20 -14.08 1.71
CA ARG A 149 -13.20 -15.10 2.05
C ARG A 149 -14.48 -14.45 2.55
N ASP A 150 -14.36 -13.41 3.38
CA ASP A 150 -15.49 -12.70 3.93
C ASP A 150 -16.25 -11.92 2.84
N ILE A 151 -15.54 -11.24 1.94
CA ILE A 151 -16.14 -10.48 0.82
C ILE A 151 -17.00 -11.37 -0.09
N LYS A 152 -16.61 -12.63 -0.32
CA LYS A 152 -17.41 -13.55 -1.14
C LYS A 152 -18.57 -14.21 -0.38
N SER A 153 -18.54 -14.19 0.95
CA SER A 153 -19.56 -14.82 1.78
C SER A 153 -20.77 -13.90 2.04
N ILE A 154 -20.74 -12.68 1.47
CA ILE A 154 -21.82 -11.68 1.45
C ILE A 154 -22.59 -11.82 0.14
#